data_AF-A0A5K0W733-F1
#
_entry.id   AF-A0A5K0W733-F1
#
_cell.length_a   1.000
_cell.length_b   1.000
_cell.length_c   1.000
_cell.angle_alpha   90.00
_cell.angle_beta   90.00
_cell.angle_gamma   90.00
#
_symmetry.space_group_name_H-M   'P 1'
#
loop_
_entity.id
_entity.type
_entity.pdbx_description
1 polymer ?
#
loop_
_entity_poly.entity_id
_entity_poly.type
_entity_poly.pdbx_seq_one_letter_code
_entity_poly.pdbx_strand_id
1 'polypeptide(L)'
;ELALEGLHLTKDYDQDSNSESDFKYPKLNDMLNYTCSQQPKVLGSPDTREGGLLFPAKTYVAMIRFLLKLFNVDYHRTLSTGDTSEFCSSFNTMFLLLEHALVYEGSVELHAIATKGLVTIGSRFPQ
;
A
#
# COMPACT_ATOMS: atom_id res chain seq x y z
N GLU A 1 -3.02 -7.17 -37.40
CA GLU A 1 -3.10 -7.95 -36.15
C GLU A 1 -2.11 -7.36 -35.18
N LEU A 2 -2.57 -6.82 -34.06
CA LEU A 2 -1.72 -6.28 -32.98
C LEU A 2 -1.83 -7.26 -31.82
N ALA A 3 -0.72 -7.89 -31.45
CA ALA A 3 -0.67 -8.91 -30.41
C ALA A 3 -0.96 -8.28 -29.04
N LEU A 4 -2.06 -8.72 -28.42
CA LEU A 4 -2.54 -8.34 -27.09
C LEU A 4 -2.08 -9.37 -26.04
N GLU A 5 -0.90 -9.95 -26.23
CA GLU A 5 -0.32 -10.97 -25.34
C GLU A 5 0.76 -10.31 -24.47
N GLY A 6 0.35 -9.76 -23.33
CA GLY A 6 1.30 -9.13 -22.41
C GLY A 6 0.86 -8.95 -20.97
N LEU A 7 -0.40 -9.25 -20.61
CA LEU A 7 -0.88 -9.18 -19.22
C LEU A 7 -1.84 -10.33 -18.94
N HIS A 8 -1.34 -11.56 -19.01
CA HIS A 8 -1.95 -12.64 -18.23
C HIS A 8 -1.65 -12.35 -16.76
N LEU A 9 -2.54 -11.56 -16.14
CA LEU A 9 -2.74 -11.56 -14.70
C LEU A 9 -3.18 -12.99 -14.35
N THR A 10 -2.23 -13.84 -13.99
CA THR A 10 -2.56 -15.11 -13.35
C THR A 10 -3.40 -14.75 -12.12
N LYS A 11 -4.66 -15.16 -12.19
CA LYS A 11 -5.59 -15.21 -11.07
C LYS A 11 -5.00 -16.16 -10.03
N ASP A 12 -4.09 -15.65 -9.22
CA ASP A 12 -3.64 -16.28 -8.00
C ASP A 12 -3.97 -15.32 -6.86
N TYR A 13 -4.67 -15.84 -5.85
CA TYR A 13 -5.18 -15.19 -4.64
C TYR A 13 -6.59 -14.59 -4.70
N ASP A 14 -7.59 -15.40 -5.06
CA ASP A 14 -8.98 -15.19 -4.61
C ASP A 14 -9.64 -16.51 -4.17
N GLN A 15 -8.86 -17.41 -3.57
CA GLN A 15 -9.41 -18.63 -2.98
C GLN A 15 -8.74 -18.97 -1.64
N ASP A 16 -8.90 -18.06 -0.67
CA ASP A 16 -8.97 -18.43 0.74
C ASP A 16 -10.42 -18.25 1.20
N SER A 17 -11.28 -19.16 0.75
CA SER A 17 -12.56 -19.42 1.39
C SER A 17 -12.28 -20.18 2.69
N ASN A 18 -11.92 -19.47 3.76
CA ASN A 18 -11.83 -20.08 5.08
C ASN A 18 -12.01 -19.02 6.18
N SER A 19 -13.24 -18.86 6.67
CA SER A 19 -13.56 -18.44 8.06
C SER A 19 -12.60 -17.43 8.72
N GLU A 20 -12.43 -16.22 8.16
CA GLU A 20 -11.52 -15.20 8.73
C GLU A 20 -12.16 -14.34 9.84
N SER A 21 -13.16 -14.87 10.54
CA SER A 21 -13.64 -14.28 11.80
C SER A 21 -12.74 -14.74 12.96
N ASP A 22 -11.51 -14.23 13.08
CA ASP A 22 -10.83 -14.11 14.39
C ASP A 22 -9.45 -13.41 14.40
N PHE A 23 -8.84 -13.12 13.25
CA PHE A 23 -7.64 -12.26 13.25
C PHE A 23 -8.06 -10.79 13.21
N LYS A 24 -8.10 -10.12 14.37
CA LYS A 24 -8.20 -8.66 14.45
C LYS A 24 -6.92 -8.03 13.87
N TYR A 25 -6.87 -7.91 12.55
CA TYR A 25 -5.90 -7.04 11.91
C TYR A 25 -6.04 -5.62 12.50
N PRO A 26 -4.93 -4.93 12.81
CA PRO A 26 -4.98 -3.54 13.25
C PRO A 26 -5.56 -2.66 12.14
N LYS A 27 -6.14 -1.51 12.48
CA LYS A 27 -6.60 -0.55 11.47
C LYS A 27 -5.39 -0.07 10.66
N LEU A 28 -5.60 0.16 9.36
CA LEU A 28 -4.59 0.73 8.47
C LEU A 28 -4.07 2.06 9.02
N ASN A 29 -4.98 2.93 9.47
CA ASN A 29 -4.63 4.24 10.01
C ASN A 29 -3.68 4.12 11.21
N ASP A 30 -3.94 3.19 12.13
CA ASP A 30 -3.10 2.98 13.32
C ASP A 30 -1.68 2.58 12.93
N MET A 31 -1.55 1.68 11.94
CA MET A 31 -0.24 1.22 11.47
C MET A 31 0.51 2.27 10.66
N LEU A 32 -0.19 3.10 9.89
CA LEU A 32 0.40 4.24 9.19
C LEU A 32 0.88 5.29 10.18
N ASN A 33 0.06 5.65 11.18
CA ASN A 33 0.44 6.58 12.24
C ASN A 33 1.65 6.07 13.03
N TYR A 34 1.67 4.78 13.35
CA TYR A 34 2.84 4.15 13.96
C TYR A 34 4.07 4.28 13.06
N THR A 35 3.96 3.95 11.77
CA THR A 35 5.07 4.06 10.81
C THR A 35 5.62 5.49 10.75
N CYS A 36 4.75 6.50 10.65
CA CYS A 36 5.15 7.90 10.65
C CYS A 36 5.75 8.36 11.98
N SER A 37 5.28 7.82 13.12
CA SER A 37 5.89 8.10 14.42
C SER A 37 7.33 7.58 14.52
N GLN A 38 7.61 6.43 13.89
CA GLN A 38 8.95 5.83 13.87
C GLN A 38 9.87 6.49 12.84
N GLN A 39 9.31 6.97 11.73
CA GLN A 39 10.07 7.62 10.67
C GLN A 39 9.30 8.83 10.09
N PRO A 40 9.38 10.00 10.75
CA PRO A 40 8.65 11.21 10.32
C PRO A 40 9.02 11.70 8.91
N LYS A 41 10.22 11.36 8.42
CA LYS A 41 10.68 11.69 7.05
C LYS A 41 9.77 11.11 5.95
N VAL A 42 8.95 10.10 6.27
CA VAL A 42 7.90 9.58 5.36
C VAL A 42 6.88 10.66 5.01
N LEU A 43 6.64 11.66 5.85
CA LEU A 43 5.72 12.76 5.55
C LEU A 43 6.40 13.96 4.85
N GLY A 44 7.73 13.93 4.71
CA GLY A 44 8.48 14.97 4.03
C GLY A 44 8.21 15.01 2.52
N SER A 45 8.39 16.18 1.91
CA SER A 45 8.31 16.32 0.45
C SER A 45 9.44 15.52 -0.24
N PRO A 46 9.25 15.10 -1.51
CA PRO A 46 10.29 14.44 -2.30
C PRO A 46 11.63 15.19 -2.27
N ASP A 47 11.57 16.53 -2.29
CA ASP A 47 12.74 17.41 -2.30
C ASP A 47 13.52 17.44 -0.97
N THR A 48 12.86 17.07 0.14
CA THR A 48 13.49 17.04 1.48
C THR A 48 14.03 15.65 1.86
N ARG A 49 13.73 14.63 1.06
CA ARG A 49 14.23 13.27 1.25
C ARG A 49 15.60 13.21 0.56
N GLU A 50 16.66 12.96 1.32
CA GLU A 50 18.09 13.01 0.91
C GLU A 50 18.50 11.94 -0.15
N GLY A 51 17.62 11.60 -1.09
CA GLY A 51 17.89 10.70 -2.23
C GLY A 51 17.92 9.21 -1.90
N GLY A 52 17.99 8.83 -0.62
CA GLY A 52 18.12 7.44 -0.19
C GLY A 52 16.86 6.84 0.43
N LEU A 53 16.86 5.50 0.58
CA LEU A 53 15.76 4.78 1.24
C LEU A 53 15.71 5.07 2.75
N LEU A 54 14.53 5.44 3.27
CA LEU A 54 14.30 5.63 4.73
C LEU A 54 14.34 4.34 5.55
N PHE A 55 14.20 3.19 4.90
CA PHE A 55 14.28 1.87 5.50
C PHE A 55 15.05 0.94 4.54
N PRO A 56 15.65 -0.15 5.03
CA PRO A 56 16.19 -1.17 4.14
C PRO A 56 15.13 -1.66 3.15
N ALA A 57 15.50 -1.88 1.89
CA ALA A 57 14.56 -2.23 0.82
C ALA A 57 13.66 -3.44 1.18
N LYS A 58 14.22 -4.48 1.82
CA LYS A 58 13.45 -5.65 2.27
C LYS A 58 12.40 -5.31 3.33
N THR A 59 12.74 -4.41 4.26
CA THR A 59 11.80 -3.90 5.27
C THR A 59 10.67 -3.14 4.60
N TYR A 60 11.01 -2.29 3.63
CA TYR A 60 10.05 -1.55 2.82
C TYR A 60 9.06 -2.48 2.09
N VAL A 61 9.56 -3.52 1.42
CA VAL A 61 8.72 -4.52 0.74
C VAL A 61 7.77 -5.21 1.72
N ALA A 62 8.28 -5.69 2.85
CA ALA A 62 7.46 -6.37 3.86
C ALA A 62 6.38 -5.45 4.44
N MET A 63 6.75 -4.20 4.74
CA MET A 63 5.84 -3.17 5.23
C MET A 63 4.74 -2.86 4.20
N ILE A 64 5.08 -2.65 2.93
CA ILE A 64 4.09 -2.37 1.88
C ILE A 64 3.15 -3.56 1.70
N ARG A 65 3.66 -4.81 1.69
CA ARG A 65 2.80 -6.01 1.64
C ARG A 65 1.79 -6.03 2.77
N PHE A 66 2.26 -5.74 3.99
CA PHE A 66 1.42 -5.74 5.17
C PHE A 66 0.36 -4.63 5.12
N LEU A 67 0.75 -3.39 4.82
CA LEU A 67 -0.16 -2.26 4.70
C LEU A 67 -1.20 -2.47 3.59
N LEU A 68 -0.83 -3.09 2.46
CA LEU A 68 -1.79 -3.41 1.40
C LEU A 68 -2.82 -4.47 1.84
N LYS A 69 -2.44 -5.44 2.70
CA LYS A 69 -3.41 -6.37 3.30
C LYS A 69 -4.39 -5.63 4.21
N LEU A 70 -3.88 -4.75 5.08
CA LEU A 70 -4.74 -3.91 5.95
C LEU A 70 -5.67 -3.02 5.14
N PHE A 71 -5.17 -2.43 4.06
CA PHE A 71 -5.97 -1.63 3.13
C PHE A 71 -7.13 -2.43 2.54
N ASN A 72 -6.91 -3.68 2.11
CA ASN A 72 -7.98 -4.53 1.62
C ASN A 72 -9.02 -4.82 2.71
N VAL A 73 -8.57 -5.20 3.91
CA VAL A 73 -9.47 -5.48 5.05
C VAL A 73 -10.32 -4.27 5.41
N ASP A 74 -9.71 -3.09 5.56
CA ASP A 74 -10.43 -1.86 5.88
C ASP A 74 -11.31 -1.38 4.73
N TYR A 75 -10.90 -1.56 3.46
CA TYR A 75 -11.75 -1.28 2.30
C TYR A 75 -13.03 -2.12 2.30
N HIS A 76 -12.92 -3.43 2.53
CA HIS A 76 -14.10 -4.30 2.64
C HIS A 76 -14.99 -3.93 3.83
N ARG A 77 -14.40 -3.52 4.95
CA ARG A 77 -15.16 -3.01 6.11
C ARG A 77 -15.91 -1.73 5.76
N THR A 78 -15.27 -0.77 5.09
CA THR A 78 -15.92 0.51 4.72
C THR A 78 -17.04 0.32 3.70
N LEU A 79 -16.91 -0.61 2.76
CA LEU A 79 -18.02 -1.00 1.88
C LEU A 79 -19.24 -1.54 2.65
N SER A 80 -19.00 -2.22 3.78
CA SER A 80 -20.08 -2.73 4.63
C SER A 80 -20.71 -1.66 5.53
N THR A 81 -19.95 -0.64 5.95
CA THR A 81 -20.43 0.38 6.91
C THR A 81 -20.86 1.69 6.26
N GLY A 82 -20.41 1.97 5.03
CA GLY A 82 -20.68 3.22 4.31
C GLY A 82 -19.88 4.44 4.80
N ASP A 83 -19.02 4.28 5.82
CA ASP A 83 -18.19 5.36 6.35
C ASP A 83 -16.78 5.30 5.73
N THR A 84 -16.46 6.27 4.87
CA THR A 84 -15.16 6.39 4.21
C THR A 84 -14.25 7.44 4.86
N SER A 85 -14.70 8.14 5.92
CA SER A 85 -14.00 9.31 6.45
C SER A 85 -12.64 8.97 7.07
N GLU A 86 -12.57 7.94 7.93
CA GLU A 86 -11.32 7.40 8.50
C GLU A 86 -10.40 6.81 7.42
N PHE A 87 -10.98 6.33 6.32
CA PHE A 87 -10.24 5.73 5.22
C PHE A 87 -9.55 6.81 4.39
N CYS A 88 -10.26 7.90 4.05
CA CYS A 88 -9.77 9.06 3.29
C CYS A 88 -8.50 9.68 3.90
N SER A 89 -8.40 9.78 5.22
CA SER A 89 -7.22 10.35 5.90
C SER A 89 -5.97 9.46 5.78
N SER A 90 -6.15 8.14 5.67
CA SER A 90 -5.05 7.15 5.58
C SER A 90 -4.41 7.11 4.19
N PHE A 91 -5.13 7.51 3.14
CA PHE A 91 -4.63 7.45 1.77
C PHE A 91 -3.40 8.29 1.56
N ASN A 92 -3.43 9.56 1.97
CA ASN A 92 -2.35 10.49 1.66
C ASN A 92 -1.02 9.98 2.21
N THR A 93 -1.03 9.48 3.45
CA THR A 93 0.14 8.87 4.09
C THR A 93 0.60 7.61 3.35
N MET A 94 -0.34 6.76 2.92
CA MET A 94 0.00 5.56 2.16
C MET A 94 0.58 5.90 0.77
N PHE A 95 0.04 6.89 0.07
CA PHE A 95 0.58 7.40 -1.19
C PHE A 95 2.00 7.93 -1.00
N LEU A 96 2.23 8.80 -0.02
CA LEU A 96 3.57 9.35 0.27
C LEU A 96 4.61 8.26 0.57
N LEU A 97 4.19 7.18 1.25
CA LEU A 97 5.04 6.03 1.53
C LEU A 97 5.37 5.24 0.25
N LEU A 98 4.36 5.00 -0.60
CA LEU A 98 4.54 4.27 -1.86
C LEU A 98 5.36 5.08 -2.87
N GLU A 99 5.17 6.40 -2.94
CA GLU A 99 5.98 7.31 -3.75
C GLU A 99 7.44 7.31 -3.27
N HIS A 100 7.68 7.32 -1.95
CA HIS A 100 9.04 7.16 -1.44
C HIS A 100 9.67 5.84 -1.89
N ALA A 101 8.90 4.75 -1.90
CA ALA A 101 9.43 3.45 -2.29
C ALA A 101 9.90 3.39 -3.75
N LEU A 102 9.52 4.36 -4.59
CA LEU A 102 9.95 4.50 -5.98
C LEU A 102 11.25 5.30 -6.18
N VAL A 103 11.93 5.71 -5.10
CA VAL A 103 13.24 6.36 -5.17
C VAL A 103 14.27 5.46 -5.87
N TYR A 104 15.27 6.07 -6.52
CA TYR A 104 16.27 5.41 -7.38
C TYR A 104 17.01 4.23 -6.70
N GLU A 105 17.32 4.34 -5.40
CA GLU A 105 17.97 3.28 -4.63
C GLU A 105 17.06 2.07 -4.31
N GLY A 106 15.78 2.13 -4.71
CA GLY A 106 14.83 1.04 -4.55
C GLY A 106 15.20 -0.19 -5.38
N SER A 107 14.90 -1.38 -4.84
CA SER A 107 15.04 -2.62 -5.60
C SER A 107 13.90 -2.77 -6.62
N VAL A 108 14.11 -3.58 -7.66
CA VAL A 108 13.06 -3.91 -8.64
C VAL A 108 11.80 -4.46 -7.96
N GLU A 109 11.95 -5.32 -6.95
CA GLU A 109 10.81 -5.83 -6.15
C GLU A 109 10.09 -4.70 -5.41
N LEU A 110 10.83 -3.75 -4.84
CA LEU A 110 10.26 -2.61 -4.14
C LEU A 110 9.49 -1.68 -5.09
N HIS A 111 10.05 -1.40 -6.25
CA HIS A 111 9.36 -0.61 -7.27
C HIS A 111 8.10 -1.30 -7.75
N ALA A 112 8.19 -2.59 -8.10
CA ALA A 112 7.04 -3.36 -8.57
C ALA A 112 5.90 -3.38 -7.54
N ILE A 113 6.21 -3.61 -6.27
CA ILE A 113 5.17 -3.65 -5.24
C ILE A 113 4.60 -2.26 -4.92
N ALA A 114 5.44 -1.22 -4.93
CA ALA A 114 4.99 0.15 -4.72
C ALA A 114 4.04 0.59 -5.84
N THR A 115 4.41 0.37 -7.10
CA THR A 115 3.56 0.65 -8.26
C THR A 115 2.26 -0.16 -8.22
N LYS A 116 2.32 -1.45 -7.90
CA LYS A 116 1.11 -2.27 -7.72
C LYS A 116 0.20 -1.69 -6.63
N GLY A 117 0.78 -1.23 -5.52
CA GLY A 117 0.07 -0.56 -4.45
C GLY A 117 -0.65 0.70 -4.92
N LEU A 118 0.06 1.59 -5.61
CA LEU A 118 -0.50 2.84 -6.16
C LEU A 118 -1.69 2.57 -7.08
N VAL A 119 -1.56 1.62 -8.01
CA VAL A 119 -2.64 1.24 -8.93
C VAL A 119 -3.82 0.64 -8.17
N THR A 120 -3.56 -0.25 -7.21
CA THR A 120 -4.62 -0.90 -6.41
C THR A 120 -5.45 0.14 -5.65
N ILE A 121 -4.77 1.07 -4.99
CA ILE A 121 -5.40 2.12 -4.20
C ILE A 121 -6.15 3.11 -5.13
N GLY A 122 -5.48 3.61 -6.16
CA GLY A 122 -6.06 4.59 -7.10
C GLY A 122 -7.28 4.04 -7.86
N SER A 123 -7.31 2.76 -8.20
CA SER A 123 -8.45 2.14 -8.91
C SER A 123 -9.74 2.12 -8.09
N ARG A 124 -9.65 2.13 -6.76
CA ARG A 124 -10.80 2.08 -5.85
C ARG A 124 -11.26 3.47 -5.41
N PHE A 125 -10.42 4.48 -5.62
CA PHE A 125 -10.65 5.87 -5.25
C PHE A 125 -10.25 6.77 -6.42
N PRO A 126 -11.00 6.71 -7.53
CA PRO A 126 -10.82 7.65 -8.63
C PRO A 126 -11.10 9.07 -8.11
N GLN A 127 -10.21 10.01 -8.43
CA GLN A 127 -10.44 11.45 -8.18
C GLN A 127 -11.60 11.98 -9.03
#